data_AF-A0A6V7J0G2-F1
#
_entry.id   AF-A0A6V7J0G2-F1
#
_cell.length_a   1.000
_cell.length_b   1.000
_cell.length_c   1.000
_cell.angle_alpha   90.00
_cell.angle_beta   90.00
_cell.angle_gamma   90.00
#
_symmetry.space_group_name_H-M   'P 1'
#
loop_
_entity.id
_entity.type
_entity.pdbx_description
1 polymer ?
#
loop_
_entity_poly.entity_id
_entity_poly.type
_entity_poly.pdbx_seq_one_letter_code
_entity_poly.pdbx_strand_id
1 'polypeptide(L)'
;IQDPCSPSPCGPNSICKIHNNLATCSCLLNFTGVPPNCGAGCVKNNDCPGNTRCIRQKCQDPCPGSCGEEARCNVIDHLPMCTCPPGHTGDPFLRCAPLSRE
;
A
#
# COMPACT_ATOMS: atom_id res chain seq x y z
N ILE A 1 18.76 -36.33 8.61
CA ILE A 1 17.78 -35.69 7.70
C ILE A 1 18.28 -34.27 7.50
N GLN A 2 18.60 -33.90 6.26
CA GLN A 2 19.06 -32.55 5.93
C GLN A 2 17.84 -31.65 5.76
N ASP A 3 17.88 -30.44 6.32
CA ASP A 3 16.80 -29.46 6.17
C ASP A 3 16.76 -29.00 4.71
N PRO A 4 15.65 -29.25 3.96
CA PRO A 4 15.54 -28.86 2.56
C PRO A 4 15.52 -27.34 2.34
N CYS A 5 15.37 -26.54 3.40
CA CYS A 5 15.47 -25.08 3.39
C CYS A 5 16.85 -24.55 3.80
N SER A 6 17.85 -25.39 4.06
CA SER A 6 19.19 -24.97 4.50
C SER A 6 20.32 -25.63 3.69
N PRO A 7 21.04 -24.89 2.82
CA PRO A 7 20.83 -23.47 2.48
C PRO A 7 19.54 -23.24 1.69
N SER A 8 18.93 -22.06 1.82
CA SER A 8 17.63 -21.78 1.19
C SER A 8 17.70 -21.91 -0.33
N PRO A 9 16.89 -22.78 -0.96
CA PRO A 9 16.78 -22.86 -2.41
C PRO A 9 15.93 -21.72 -3.00
N CYS A 10 15.24 -20.96 -2.14
CA CYS A 10 14.35 -19.89 -2.55
C CYS A 10 15.13 -18.58 -2.79
N GLY A 11 14.73 -17.84 -3.83
CA GLY A 11 15.35 -16.57 -4.22
C GLY A 11 15.12 -15.42 -3.24
N PRO A 12 15.66 -14.22 -3.52
CA PRO A 12 15.42 -13.05 -2.68
C PRO A 12 13.92 -12.72 -2.56
N ASN A 13 13.54 -12.13 -1.43
CA ASN A 13 12.15 -11.75 -1.13
C ASN A 13 11.14 -12.91 -1.11
N SER A 14 11.62 -14.13 -0.85
CA SER A 14 10.79 -15.31 -0.72
C SER A 14 11.10 -16.07 0.58
N ILE A 15 10.12 -16.83 1.05
CA ILE A 15 10.21 -17.67 2.23
C ILE A 15 10.14 -19.14 1.82
N CYS A 16 11.05 -19.94 2.37
CA CYS A 16 11.02 -21.39 2.25
C CYS A 16 10.08 -21.99 3.29
N LYS A 17 9.14 -22.83 2.84
CA LYS A 17 8.21 -23.58 3.69
C LYS A 17 8.36 -25.07 3.37
N ILE A 18 8.48 -25.90 4.39
CA ILE A 18 8.54 -27.35 4.20
C ILE A 18 7.12 -27.89 4.11
N HIS A 19 6.80 -28.56 3.00
CA HIS A 19 5.52 -29.24 2.81
C HIS A 19 5.81 -30.66 2.29
N ASN A 20 5.33 -31.69 2.99
CA ASN A 20 5.64 -33.09 2.69
C ASN A 20 7.15 -33.40 2.56
N ASN A 21 7.97 -32.85 3.45
CA ASN A 21 9.43 -33.00 3.44
C ASN A 21 10.13 -32.43 2.19
N LEU A 22 9.44 -31.58 1.41
CA LEU A 22 9.95 -30.85 0.26
C LEU A 22 9.97 -29.34 0.55
N ALA A 23 10.98 -28.64 0.03
CA ALA A 23 11.04 -27.18 0.08
C ALA A 23 10.06 -26.56 -0.93
N THR A 24 9.08 -25.81 -0.44
CA THR A 24 8.17 -24.98 -1.24
C THR A 24 8.48 -23.51 -1.01
N CYS A 25 8.65 -22.73 -2.07
CA CYS A 25 8.91 -21.30 -1.94
C CYS A 25 7.61 -20.49 -2.06
N SER A 26 7.50 -19.37 -1.35
CA SER A 26 6.41 -18.40 -1.50
C SER A 26 6.95 -16.98 -1.36
N CYS A 27 6.39 -16.00 -2.05
CA CYS A 27 6.84 -14.61 -1.88
C CYS A 27 6.52 -14.09 -0.47
N LEU A 28 7.40 -13.24 0.07
CA LEU A 28 7.15 -12.54 1.32
C LEU A 28 5.96 -11.58 1.18
N LEU A 29 5.40 -11.17 2.32
CA LEU A 29 4.32 -10.18 2.34
C LEU A 29 4.77 -8.89 1.63
N ASN A 30 3.93 -8.37 0.72
CA ASN A 30 4.19 -7.23 -0.18
C ASN A 30 5.04 -7.51 -1.43
N PHE A 31 5.47 -8.75 -1.64
CA PHE A 31 6.10 -9.18 -2.87
C PHE A 31 5.13 -10.04 -3.70
N THR A 32 5.12 -9.82 -5.01
CA THR A 32 4.27 -10.51 -5.96
C THR A 32 5.12 -11.24 -7.01
N GLY A 33 4.50 -12.19 -7.71
CA GLY A 33 5.18 -13.03 -8.70
C GLY A 33 5.32 -14.47 -8.26
N VAL A 34 6.18 -15.21 -8.96
CA VAL A 34 6.43 -16.64 -8.73
C VAL A 34 7.88 -16.80 -8.29
N PRO A 35 8.14 -17.37 -7.10
CA PRO A 35 9.50 -17.67 -6.65
C PRO A 35 10.29 -18.46 -7.71
N PRO A 36 11.59 -18.18 -7.91
CA PRO A 36 12.45 -17.29 -7.12
C PRO A 36 12.31 -15.79 -7.49
N ASN A 37 11.52 -15.44 -8.49
CA ASN A 37 11.36 -14.08 -9.00
C ASN A 37 10.23 -13.34 -8.25
N CYS A 38 10.42 -13.13 -6.96
CA CYS A 38 9.52 -12.30 -6.16
C CYS A 38 9.88 -10.82 -6.32
N GLY A 39 9.06 -10.09 -7.07
CA GLY A 39 9.19 -8.66 -7.30
C GLY A 39 8.43 -7.86 -6.26
N ALA A 40 8.87 -6.62 -6.02
CA ALA A 40 8.07 -5.66 -5.28
C ALA A 40 6.74 -5.41 -6.03
N GLY A 41 5.65 -5.22 -5.30
CA GLY A 41 4.36 -4.88 -5.92
C GLY A 41 4.38 -3.52 -6.65
N CYS A 42 5.21 -2.59 -6.19
CA CYS A 42 5.52 -1.32 -6.84
C CYS A 42 6.88 -0.79 -6.35
N VAL A 43 7.54 0.05 -7.14
CA VAL A 43 8.76 0.80 -6.74
C VAL A 43 8.51 2.30 -6.76
N LYS A 44 7.65 2.78 -7.67
CA LYS A 44 7.27 4.17 -7.87
C LYS A 44 5.76 4.34 -7.84
N ASN A 45 5.28 5.56 -7.60
CA ASN A 45 3.84 5.85 -7.59
C ASN A 45 3.19 5.51 -8.94
N ASN A 46 3.89 5.75 -10.05
CA ASN A 46 3.41 5.47 -11.41
C ASN A 46 3.28 3.97 -11.73
N ASP A 47 3.82 3.09 -10.88
CA ASP A 47 3.59 1.64 -11.00
C ASP A 47 2.18 1.26 -10.47
N CYS A 48 1.51 2.20 -9.79
CA CYS A 48 0.20 2.00 -9.20
C CYS A 48 -0.90 2.65 -10.06
N PRO A 49 -2.16 2.23 -9.89
CA PRO A 49 -3.32 2.98 -10.39
C PRO A 49 -3.35 4.41 -9.86
N GLY A 50 -3.86 5.37 -10.66
CA GLY A 50 -3.85 6.82 -10.33
C GLY A 50 -4.54 7.21 -9.02
N ASN A 51 -5.39 6.35 -8.47
CA ASN A 51 -6.06 6.50 -7.17
C ASN A 51 -5.30 5.89 -5.98
N THR A 52 -4.09 5.38 -6.19
CA THR A 52 -3.25 4.76 -5.16
C THR A 52 -1.79 5.18 -5.36
N ARG A 53 -0.95 5.09 -4.33
CA ARG A 53 0.48 5.39 -4.45
C ARG A 53 1.33 4.26 -3.91
N CYS A 54 2.62 4.26 -4.25
CA CYS A 54 3.51 3.24 -3.77
C CYS A 54 3.94 3.53 -2.33
N ILE A 55 3.37 2.78 -1.38
CA ILE A 55 3.69 2.86 0.05
C ILE A 55 4.25 1.52 0.48
N ARG A 56 5.53 1.49 0.90
CA ARG A 56 6.20 0.26 1.35
C ARG A 56 6.08 -0.89 0.33
N GLN A 57 6.36 -0.60 -0.94
CA GLN A 57 6.33 -1.56 -2.04
C GLN A 57 4.93 -2.15 -2.35
N LYS A 58 3.87 -1.48 -1.90
CA LYS A 58 2.48 -1.84 -2.16
C LYS A 58 1.68 -0.62 -2.60
N CYS A 59 0.85 -0.78 -3.62
CA CYS A 59 -0.12 0.25 -4.02
C CYS A 59 -1.20 0.39 -2.94
N GLN A 60 -1.24 1.55 -2.30
CA GLN A 60 -2.14 1.85 -1.19
C GLN A 60 -2.77 3.22 -1.38
N ASP A 61 -3.98 3.38 -0.87
CA ASP A 61 -4.68 4.68 -0.86
C ASP A 61 -3.89 5.68 0.00
N PRO A 62 -3.51 6.86 -0.52
CA PRO A 62 -2.86 7.90 0.27
C PRO A 62 -3.81 8.68 1.19
N CYS A 63 -5.13 8.54 1.09
CA CYS A 63 -6.09 9.33 1.86
C CYS A 63 -6.06 9.11 3.38
N PRO A 64 -5.93 7.87 3.92
CA PRO A 64 -5.95 7.65 5.36
C PRO A 64 -4.86 8.46 6.08
N GLY A 65 -5.29 9.39 6.95
CA GLY A 65 -4.41 10.25 7.74
C GLY A 65 -3.86 11.49 7.01
N SER A 66 -4.32 11.78 5.78
CA SER A 66 -3.84 12.93 5.00
C SER A 66 -4.71 14.18 5.12
N CYS A 67 -6.02 14.02 5.36
CA CYS A 67 -6.98 15.12 5.45
C CYS A 67 -7.47 15.34 6.88
N GLY A 68 -7.91 16.57 7.15
CA GLY A 68 -8.46 16.99 8.44
C GLY A 68 -9.86 16.43 8.71
N GLU A 69 -10.40 16.72 9.90
CA GLU A 69 -11.74 16.28 10.30
C GLU A 69 -12.82 16.84 9.39
N GLU A 70 -13.83 16.02 9.05
CA GLU A 70 -14.94 16.39 8.15
C GLU A 70 -14.51 16.85 6.74
N ALA A 71 -13.24 16.65 6.36
CA ALA A 71 -12.75 16.93 5.02
C ALA A 71 -12.93 15.72 4.10
N ARG A 72 -13.28 15.98 2.84
CA ARG A 72 -13.32 14.95 1.80
C ARG A 72 -11.93 14.81 1.17
N CYS A 73 -11.42 13.58 1.15
CA CYS A 73 -10.22 13.24 0.41
C CYS A 73 -10.55 12.72 -0.99
N ASN A 74 -9.84 13.22 -2.00
CA ASN A 74 -9.82 12.64 -3.34
C ASN A 74 -8.36 12.42 -3.75
N VAL A 75 -8.07 11.36 -4.50
CA VAL A 75 -6.71 11.11 -4.99
C VAL A 75 -6.56 11.66 -6.40
N ILE A 76 -5.61 12.57 -6.59
CA ILE A 76 -5.27 13.14 -7.91
C ILE A 76 -3.79 12.91 -8.13
N ASP A 77 -3.43 12.22 -9.21
CA ASP A 77 -2.04 11.91 -9.56
C ASP A 77 -1.25 11.28 -8.39
N HIS A 78 -1.84 10.23 -7.79
CA HIS A 78 -1.29 9.52 -6.62
C HIS A 78 -1.17 10.35 -5.33
N LEU A 79 -1.63 11.61 -5.32
CA LEU A 79 -1.56 12.50 -4.18
C LEU A 79 -2.95 12.72 -3.54
N PRO A 80 -3.02 12.77 -2.20
CA PRO A 80 -4.27 13.07 -1.51
C PRO A 80 -4.58 14.57 -1.63
N MET A 81 -5.77 14.88 -2.10
CA MET A 81 -6.32 16.23 -2.22
C MET A 81 -7.50 16.37 -1.27
N CYS A 82 -7.34 17.27 -0.30
CA CYS A 82 -8.33 17.51 0.74
C CYS A 82 -9.20 18.71 0.39
N THR A 83 -10.52 18.55 0.51
CA THR A 83 -11.51 19.60 0.20
C THR A 83 -12.62 19.58 1.22
N CYS A 84 -13.11 20.74 1.65
CA CYS A 84 -14.33 20.78 2.46
C CYS A 84 -15.54 20.41 1.60
N PRO A 85 -16.42 19.52 2.09
CA PRO A 85 -17.63 19.17 1.35
C PRO A 85 -18.60 20.35 1.24
N PRO A 86 -19.58 20.32 0.31
CA PRO A 86 -20.58 21.37 0.19
C PRO A 86 -21.27 21.65 1.53
N GLY A 87 -21.48 22.93 1.84
CA GLY A 87 -22.05 23.34 3.13
C GLY A 87 -21.05 23.41 4.28
N HIS A 88 -19.76 23.16 4.06
CA HIS A 88 -18.70 23.31 5.05
C HIS A 88 -17.64 24.34 4.61
N THR A 89 -16.91 24.91 5.58
CA THR A 89 -15.78 25.82 5.39
C THR A 89 -14.70 25.54 6.44
N GLY A 90 -13.51 26.12 6.26
CA GLY A 90 -12.36 25.92 7.14
C GLY A 90 -11.14 25.46 6.36
N ASP A 91 -10.19 24.85 7.08
CA ASP A 91 -8.96 24.30 6.51
C ASP A 91 -9.13 22.77 6.28
N PRO A 92 -9.15 22.28 5.02
CA PRO A 92 -9.32 20.87 4.72
C PRO A 92 -8.22 19.94 5.27
N PHE A 93 -7.06 20.46 5.66
CA PHE A 93 -5.98 19.69 6.28
C PHE A 93 -6.08 19.64 7.81
N LEU A 94 -6.87 20.52 8.41
CA LEU A 94 -7.09 20.56 9.86
C LEU A 94 -8.51 20.11 10.22
N ARG A 95 -9.50 20.87 9.78
CA ARG A 95 -10.92 20.63 10.04
C ARG A 95 -11.82 21.49 9.15
N CYS A 96 -12.85 20.85 8.60
CA CYS A 96 -13.99 21.52 8.01
C CYS A 96 -15.14 21.62 9.03
N ALA A 97 -15.89 22.72 8.99
CA ALA A 97 -17.04 22.97 9.87
C ALA A 97 -18.24 23.42 9.03
N PRO A 98 -19.48 23.09 9.45
CA PRO A 98 -20.68 23.57 8.75
C PRO A 98 -20.68 25.09 8.61
N LEU A 99 -21.08 25.58 7.45
CA LEU A 99 -21.39 26.98 7.23
C LEU A 99 -22.57 27.36 8.14
N SER A 100 -22.29 27.95 9.30
CA SER A 100 -23.32 28.57 10.12
C SER A 100 -23.91 29.73 9.33
N ARG A 101 -25.16 29.58 8.91
CA ARG A 101 -25.96 30.72 8.45
C ARG A 101 -26.37 31.50 9.70
N GLU A 102 -25.70 32.64 9.93
CA GLU A 102 -26.23 33.71 10.79
C GLU A 102 -27.40 34.41 10.10
#